data_AF-A0A0U2V0J8-F1
#
_entry.id   AF-A0A0U2V0J8-F1
#
_cell.length_a   1.000
_cell.length_b   1.000
_cell.length_c   1.000
_cell.angle_alpha   90.00
_cell.angle_beta   90.00
_cell.angle_gamma   90.00
#
_symmetry.space_group_name_H-M   'P 1'
#
loop_
_entity.id
_entity.type
_entity.pdbx_description
1 polymer ?
#
loop_
_entity_poly.entity_id
_entity_poly.type
_entity_poly.pdbx_seq_one_letter_code
_entity_poly.pdbx_strand_id
1 'polypeptide(L)'
;MVNFDLKRLIIGSVAGLVISLVIGLVIFWLTLGSVKLYDAGVYSTGFTEFSFVVGVVIAAALFGSMERDIVSAGIVGFIIGLLTCLIEGFVLSLFFAPMTVQIITGWWGSQTILIFAGVIVAVIFNMIFSKKSN
;
A
#
# COMPACT_ATOMS: atom_id res chain seq x y z
N MET A 1 22.59 -0.99 -20.79
CA MET A 1 22.66 -1.41 -19.37
C MET A 1 21.85 -0.41 -18.55
N VAL A 2 20.74 -0.85 -17.96
CA VAL A 2 20.00 -0.03 -17.00
C VAL A 2 20.80 -0.07 -15.70
N ASN A 3 21.50 1.02 -15.37
CA ASN A 3 22.17 1.15 -14.09
C ASN A 3 21.12 1.49 -13.04
N PHE A 4 20.55 0.45 -12.42
CA PHE A 4 19.68 0.62 -11.27
C PHE A 4 20.53 1.02 -10.07
N ASP A 5 20.31 2.24 -9.56
CA ASP A 5 20.85 2.63 -8.25
C ASP A 5 19.99 1.98 -7.16
N LEU A 6 20.19 0.67 -7.00
CA LEU A 6 19.39 -0.22 -6.14
C LEU A 6 19.27 0.32 -4.71
N LYS A 7 20.33 0.98 -4.22
CA LYS A 7 20.36 1.59 -2.89
C LYS A 7 19.31 2.69 -2.75
N ARG A 8 19.20 3.57 -3.74
CA ARG A 8 18.23 4.67 -3.75
C ARG A 8 16.80 4.13 -3.84
N LEU A 9 16.61 3.09 -4.66
CA LEU A 9 15.33 2.43 -4.84
C LEU A 9 14.82 1.79 -3.54
N ILE A 10 15.68 1.07 -2.82
CA ILE A 10 15.34 0.49 -1.51
C ILE A 10 14.98 1.57 -0.49
N ILE A 11 15.78 2.64 -0.38
CA ILE A 11 15.52 3.73 0.57
C ILE A 11 14.20 4.44 0.25
N GLY A 12 13.93 4.71 -1.03
CA GLY A 12 12.67 5.33 -1.49
C GLY A 12 11.46 4.46 -1.17
N SER A 13 11.55 3.15 -1.43
CA SER A 13 10.46 2.22 -1.12
C SER A 13 10.22 2.06 0.39
N VAL A 14 11.27 2.06 1.23
CA VAL A 14 11.12 2.03 2.70
C VAL A 14 10.49 3.33 3.21
N ALA A 15 10.88 4.48 2.68
CA ALA A 15 10.24 5.75 3.02
C ALA A 15 8.76 5.77 2.59
N GLY A 16 8.46 5.24 1.39
CA GLY A 16 7.09 5.07 0.90
C GLY A 16 6.26 4.14 1.75
N LEU A 17 6.85 3.06 2.26
CA LEU A 17 6.20 2.16 3.20
C LEU A 17 5.81 2.87 4.50
N VAL A 18 6.71 3.65 5.10
CA VAL A 18 6.43 4.38 6.33
C VAL A 18 5.29 5.38 6.13
N ILE A 19 5.30 6.11 5.00
CA ILE A 19 4.23 7.07 4.66
C ILE A 19 2.90 6.35 4.43
N SER A 20 2.90 5.26 3.66
CA SER A 20 1.73 4.40 3.42
C SER A 20 1.13 3.91 4.74
N LEU A 21 1.99 3.47 5.66
CA LEU A 21 1.59 2.96 6.96
C LEU A 21 1.00 4.04 7.87
N VAL A 22 1.63 5.22 7.95
CA VAL A 22 1.12 6.31 8.79
C VAL A 22 -0.25 6.76 8.28
N ILE A 23 -0.40 6.93 6.96
CA ILE A 23 -1.68 7.32 6.35
C ILE A 23 -2.73 6.22 6.55
N GLY A 24 -2.36 4.96 6.28
CA GLY A 24 -3.24 3.81 6.46
C GLY A 24 -3.74 3.69 7.89
N LEU A 25 -2.84 3.82 8.88
CA LEU A 25 -3.21 3.77 10.30
C LEU A 25 -4.08 4.95 10.73
N VAL A 26 -3.82 6.17 10.24
CA VAL A 26 -4.67 7.34 10.55
C VAL A 26 -6.08 7.13 9.99
N ILE A 27 -6.20 6.72 8.73
CA ILE A 27 -7.50 6.44 8.10
C ILE A 27 -8.18 5.28 8.82
N PHE A 28 -7.45 4.20 9.13
CA PHE A 28 -7.95 3.06 9.89
C PHE A 28 -8.48 3.46 11.27
N TRP A 29 -7.80 4.37 11.97
CA TRP A 29 -8.25 4.84 13.28
C TRP A 29 -9.52 5.71 13.17
N LEU A 30 -9.61 6.54 12.13
CA LEU A 30 -10.81 7.32 11.82
C LEU A 30 -11.99 6.42 11.43
N THR A 31 -11.74 5.34 10.69
CA THR A 31 -12.79 4.39 10.28
C THR A 31 -13.19 3.45 11.42
N LEU A 32 -12.27 3.00 12.29
CA LEU A 32 -12.58 2.26 13.52
C LEU A 32 -13.54 3.03 14.45
N GLY A 33 -13.38 4.36 14.54
CA GLY A 33 -14.30 5.23 15.29
C GLY A 33 -15.75 5.17 14.78
N SER A 34 -15.95 4.93 13.49
CA SER A 34 -17.26 4.75 12.87
C SER A 34 -17.85 3.34 13.01
N VAL A 35 -17.02 2.31 13.28
CA VAL A 35 -17.44 0.91 13.43
C VAL A 35 -18.05 0.63 14.82
N LYS A 36 -17.80 1.48 15.83
CA LYS A 36 -18.47 1.38 17.16
C LYS A 36 -20.00 1.54 17.11
N LEU A 37 -20.57 1.90 15.96
CA LEU A 37 -22.02 1.96 15.73
C LEU A 37 -22.61 0.68 15.11
N TYR A 38 -21.79 -0.31 14.75
CA TYR A 38 -22.25 -1.61 14.29
C TYR A 38 -22.04 -2.66 15.39
N ASP A 39 -23.04 -2.70 16.27
CA ASP A 39 -23.34 -3.86 17.09
C ASP A 39 -23.46 -5.12 16.21
N ALA A 40 -23.09 -6.28 16.76
CA ALA A 40 -23.25 -7.63 16.18
C ALA A 40 -22.24 -8.07 15.10
N GLY A 41 -21.05 -8.52 15.52
CA GLY A 41 -20.37 -9.71 14.96
C GLY A 41 -19.94 -9.70 13.48
N VAL A 42 -20.18 -8.63 12.74
CA VAL A 42 -19.82 -8.44 11.34
C VAL A 42 -18.88 -7.25 11.27
N TYR A 43 -17.60 -7.50 11.54
CA TYR A 43 -16.56 -6.51 11.27
C TYR A 43 -16.40 -6.40 9.75
N SER A 44 -16.62 -5.21 9.21
CA SER A 44 -16.32 -4.93 7.80
C SER A 44 -14.80 -4.83 7.63
N THR A 45 -14.16 -5.94 7.27
CA THR A 45 -12.73 -5.94 6.88
C THR A 45 -12.45 -5.01 5.70
N GLY A 46 -13.47 -4.73 4.87
CA GLY A 46 -13.38 -3.86 3.71
C GLY A 46 -13.01 -2.40 4.02
N PHE A 47 -13.44 -1.81 5.13
CA PHE A 47 -13.02 -0.46 5.51
C PHE A 47 -11.56 -0.40 5.97
N THR A 48 -11.06 -1.49 6.56
CA THR A 48 -9.66 -1.62 6.94
C THR A 48 -8.78 -1.78 5.70
N GLU A 49 -9.13 -2.71 4.81
CA GLU A 49 -8.42 -2.94 3.55
C GLU A 49 -8.37 -1.67 2.69
N PHE A 50 -9.47 -0.92 2.61
CA PHE A 50 -9.53 0.36 1.90
C PHE A 50 -8.53 1.39 2.43
N SER A 51 -8.33 1.45 3.75
CA SER A 51 -7.39 2.41 4.36
C SER A 51 -5.94 2.16 3.93
N PHE A 52 -5.54 0.88 3.83
CA PHE A 52 -4.22 0.49 3.34
C PHE A 52 -4.09 0.70 1.83
N VAL A 53 -5.14 0.46 1.04
CA VAL A 53 -5.16 0.78 -0.40
C VAL A 53 -4.90 2.27 -0.62
N VAL A 54 -5.58 3.15 0.12
CA VAL A 54 -5.35 4.60 0.01
C VAL A 54 -3.91 4.98 0.38
N GLY A 55 -3.35 4.37 1.43
CA GLY A 55 -1.95 4.53 1.81
C GLY A 55 -0.98 4.15 0.67
N VAL A 56 -1.19 2.98 0.05
CA VAL A 56 -0.39 2.52 -1.10
C VAL A 56 -0.53 3.47 -2.29
N VAL A 57 -1.74 3.93 -2.61
CA VAL A 57 -1.96 4.86 -3.74
C VAL A 57 -1.17 6.15 -3.53
N ILE A 58 -1.23 6.75 -2.34
CA ILE A 58 -0.53 8.00 -2.05
C ILE A 58 0.99 7.80 -2.10
N ALA A 59 1.50 6.75 -1.46
CA ALA A 59 2.94 6.46 -1.48
C ALA A 59 3.44 6.13 -2.89
N ALA A 60 2.75 5.27 -3.63
CA ALA A 60 3.10 4.92 -5.00
C ALA A 60 3.07 6.13 -5.94
N ALA A 61 2.09 7.03 -5.77
CA ALA A 61 2.01 8.27 -6.55
C ALA A 61 3.22 9.19 -6.28
N LEU A 62 3.55 9.41 -4.99
CA LEU A 62 4.67 10.24 -4.59
C LEU A 62 5.99 9.72 -5.14
N PHE A 63 6.32 8.45 -4.86
CA PHE A 63 7.61 7.90 -5.26
C PHE A 63 7.69 7.55 -6.74
N GLY A 64 6.59 7.09 -7.36
CA GLY A 64 6.52 6.85 -8.80
C GLY A 64 6.77 8.12 -9.63
N SER A 65 6.34 9.29 -9.12
CA SER A 65 6.62 10.58 -9.76
C SER A 65 8.09 11.02 -9.69
N MET A 66 8.88 10.48 -8.76
CA MET A 66 10.29 10.84 -8.57
C MET A 66 11.24 10.03 -9.47
N GLU A 67 10.75 8.91 -10.00
CA GLU A 67 11.54 8.03 -10.86
C GLU A 67 11.65 8.57 -12.28
N ARG A 68 12.78 8.31 -12.94
CA ARG A 68 13.00 8.73 -14.33
C ARG A 68 12.56 7.69 -15.35
N ASP A 69 12.58 6.42 -14.95
CA ASP A 69 12.26 5.27 -15.79
C ASP A 69 10.98 4.61 -15.30
N ILE A 70 10.10 4.27 -16.24
CA ILE A 70 8.84 3.56 -16.00
C ILE A 70 9.11 2.22 -15.32
N VAL A 71 10.19 1.52 -15.71
CA VAL A 71 10.55 0.24 -15.10
C VAL A 71 10.91 0.43 -13.63
N SER A 72 11.72 1.45 -13.31
CA SER A 72 12.08 1.77 -11.92
C SER A 72 10.87 2.18 -11.09
N ALA A 73 9.97 2.98 -11.65
CA ALA A 73 8.70 3.36 -11.00
C ALA A 73 7.82 2.14 -10.70
N GLY A 74 7.69 1.22 -11.65
CA GLY A 74 6.95 -0.03 -11.46
C GLY A 74 7.54 -0.90 -10.35
N ILE A 75 8.87 -1.02 -10.28
CA ILE A 75 9.55 -1.76 -9.21
C ILE A 75 9.32 -1.09 -7.85
N VAL A 76 9.41 0.24 -7.76
CA VAL A 76 9.14 0.99 -6.53
C VAL A 76 7.69 0.76 -6.06
N GLY A 77 6.72 0.87 -6.98
CA GLY A 77 5.31 0.63 -6.71
C GLY A 77 5.04 -0.81 -6.26
N PHE A 78 5.69 -1.78 -6.89
CA PHE A 78 5.64 -3.19 -6.49
C PHE A 78 6.14 -3.40 -5.06
N ILE A 79 7.31 -2.85 -4.73
CA ILE A 79 7.89 -3.00 -3.38
C ILE A 79 7.01 -2.34 -2.33
N ILE A 80 6.49 -1.13 -2.59
CA ILE A 80 5.58 -0.44 -1.67
C ILE A 80 4.31 -1.26 -1.44
N GLY A 81 3.69 -1.77 -2.50
CA GLY A 81 2.49 -2.61 -2.40
C GLY A 81 2.76 -3.91 -1.64
N LEU A 82 3.86 -4.60 -1.96
CA LEU A 82 4.26 -5.86 -1.32
C LEU A 82 4.57 -5.69 0.17
N LEU A 83 5.32 -4.64 0.53
CA LEU A 83 5.66 -4.39 1.93
C LEU A 83 4.43 -3.94 2.72
N THR A 84 3.55 -3.13 2.13
CA THR A 84 2.31 -2.71 2.79
C THR A 84 1.39 -3.91 3.01
N CYS A 85 1.33 -4.85 2.06
CA CYS A 85 0.68 -6.15 2.20
C CYS A 85 1.10 -6.92 3.44
N LEU A 86 2.41 -7.12 3.60
CA LEU A 86 2.97 -7.88 4.72
C LEU A 86 2.63 -7.22 6.05
N ILE A 87 2.65 -5.89 6.09
CA ILE A 87 2.36 -5.15 7.32
C ILE A 87 0.86 -5.08 7.60
N GLU A 88 -0.01 -4.89 6.61
CA GLU A 88 -1.46 -4.96 6.78
C GLU A 88 -1.85 -6.27 7.47
N GLY A 89 -1.33 -7.40 6.96
CA GLY A 89 -1.57 -8.72 7.55
C GLY A 89 -1.15 -8.82 9.02
N PHE A 90 0.02 -8.25 9.36
CA PHE A 90 0.49 -8.18 10.74
C PHE A 90 -0.39 -7.27 11.61
N VAL A 91 -0.72 -6.06 11.16
CA VAL A 91 -1.54 -5.09 11.88
C VAL A 91 -2.93 -5.68 12.15
N LEU A 92 -3.58 -6.27 11.14
CA LEU A 92 -4.87 -6.94 11.29
C LEU A 92 -4.81 -8.06 12.34
N SER A 93 -3.74 -8.87 12.35
CA SER A 93 -3.60 -9.95 13.34
C SER A 93 -3.48 -9.45 14.79
N LEU A 94 -2.95 -8.24 15.01
CA LEU A 94 -2.88 -7.64 16.35
C LEU A 94 -4.26 -7.19 16.86
N PHE A 95 -5.15 -6.78 15.96
CA PHE A 95 -6.49 -6.31 16.32
C PHE A 95 -7.55 -7.41 16.36
N PHE A 96 -7.34 -8.54 15.67
CA PHE A 96 -8.36 -9.59 15.49
C PHE A 96 -7.85 -10.99 15.91
N ALA A 97 -7.53 -11.17 17.19
CA ALA A 97 -6.85 -12.35 17.75
C ALA A 97 -7.52 -13.74 17.53
N PRO A 98 -8.86 -13.92 17.41
CA PRO A 98 -9.45 -15.26 17.17
C PRO A 98 -9.86 -15.55 15.71
N MET A 99 -9.78 -14.58 14.78
CA MET A 99 -10.27 -14.73 13.38
C MET A 99 -9.16 -14.93 12.35
N THR A 100 -7.92 -15.10 12.79
CA THR A 100 -6.70 -15.15 11.95
C THR A 100 -6.78 -16.21 10.85
N VAL A 101 -7.51 -17.32 11.06
CA VAL A 101 -7.59 -18.43 10.11
C VAL A 101 -8.48 -18.12 8.89
N GLN A 102 -9.56 -17.34 9.03
CA GLN A 102 -10.41 -16.93 7.89
C GLN A 102 -9.84 -15.74 7.11
N ILE A 103 -9.06 -14.89 7.79
CA ILE A 103 -8.36 -13.77 7.14
C ILE A 103 -7.28 -14.29 6.18
N ILE A 104 -6.67 -15.46 6.46
CA ILE A 104 -5.62 -16.06 5.61
C ILE A 104 -6.16 -16.61 4.27
N THR A 105 -7.43 -17.04 4.18
CA THR A 105 -8.02 -17.49 2.91
C THR A 105 -8.54 -16.35 2.05
N GLY A 106 -8.99 -15.24 2.65
CA GLY A 106 -9.29 -13.98 1.95
C GLY A 106 -8.04 -13.14 1.60
N TRP A 107 -6.94 -13.40 2.30
CA TRP A 107 -5.64 -12.71 2.19
C TRP A 107 -5.15 -12.62 0.75
N TRP A 108 -5.16 -13.72 0.00
CA TRP A 108 -4.61 -13.73 -1.36
C TRP A 108 -5.32 -12.75 -2.30
N GLY A 109 -6.62 -12.52 -2.10
CA GLY A 109 -7.42 -11.59 -2.88
C GLY A 109 -7.09 -10.12 -2.59
N SER A 110 -7.12 -9.72 -1.31
CA SER A 110 -6.84 -8.31 -0.95
C SER A 110 -5.36 -7.95 -1.15
N GLN A 111 -4.45 -8.91 -0.93
CA GLN A 111 -3.01 -8.68 -1.07
C GLN A 111 -2.63 -8.38 -2.53
N THR A 112 -3.27 -9.07 -3.46
CA THR A 112 -3.07 -8.85 -4.90
C THR A 112 -3.49 -7.44 -5.30
N ILE A 113 -4.57 -6.91 -4.74
CA ILE A 113 -5.08 -5.56 -5.02
C ILE A 113 -4.05 -4.49 -4.62
N LEU A 114 -3.42 -4.61 -3.44
CA LEU A 114 -2.42 -3.64 -2.98
C LEU A 114 -1.18 -3.61 -3.88
N ILE A 115 -0.71 -4.79 -4.32
CA ILE A 115 0.44 -4.89 -5.22
C ILE A 115 0.12 -4.26 -6.57
N PHE A 116 -1.03 -4.60 -7.18
CA PHE A 116 -1.43 -4.03 -8.46
C PHE A 116 -1.71 -2.53 -8.37
N ALA A 117 -2.37 -2.07 -7.30
CA ALA A 117 -2.61 -0.65 -7.07
C ALA A 117 -1.29 0.12 -6.97
N GLY A 118 -0.31 -0.40 -6.23
CA GLY A 118 1.02 0.20 -6.12
C GLY A 118 1.73 0.32 -7.46
N VAL A 119 1.77 -0.75 -8.25
CA VAL A 119 2.42 -0.76 -9.57
C VAL A 119 1.72 0.19 -10.55
N ILE A 120 0.39 0.06 -10.70
CA ILE A 120 -0.39 0.84 -11.66
C ILE A 120 -0.27 2.33 -11.35
N VAL A 121 -0.44 2.72 -10.08
CA VAL A 121 -0.37 4.13 -9.68
C VAL A 121 1.04 4.69 -9.86
N ALA A 122 2.08 3.95 -9.46
CA ALA A 122 3.45 4.42 -9.65
C ALA A 122 3.79 4.63 -11.13
N VAL A 123 3.38 3.72 -12.01
CA VAL A 123 3.59 3.83 -13.47
C VAL A 123 2.80 5.00 -14.06
N ILE A 124 1.52 5.15 -13.71
CA ILE A 124 0.68 6.24 -14.22
C ILE A 124 1.25 7.60 -13.81
N PHE A 125 1.60 7.77 -12.53
CA PHE A 125 2.18 9.02 -12.04
C PHE A 125 3.55 9.28 -12.67
N ASN A 126 4.37 8.23 -12.84
CA ASN A 126 5.61 8.37 -13.60
C ASN A 126 5.36 8.92 -15.00
N MET A 127 4.42 8.34 -15.76
CA MET A 127 4.11 8.78 -17.12
C MET A 127 3.60 10.23 -17.19
N ILE A 128 2.84 10.68 -16.18
CA ILE A 128 2.31 12.04 -16.10
C ILE A 128 3.43 13.05 -15.80
N PHE A 129 4.33 12.75 -14.87
CA PHE A 129 5.30 13.71 -14.33
C PHE A 129 6.70 13.61 -14.95
N SER A 130 7.10 12.45 -15.47
CA SER A 130 8.41 12.24 -16.13
C SER A 130 8.53 13.01 -17.46
N LYS A 131 7.42 13.25 -18.17
CA LYS A 131 7.40 14.04 -19.41
C LYS A 131 7.71 15.53 -19.24
N LYS A 132 7.78 16.06 -18.01
CA LYS A 132 8.05 17.48 -17.75
C LYS A 132 9.54 17.85 -17.69
N SER A 133 10.45 16.90 -17.92
CA SER A 133 11.91 17.12 -17.79
C SER A 133 12.69 17.27 -19.11
N ASN A 134 12.03 17.48 -20.25
CA ASN A 134 12.70 17.82 -21.53
C ASN A 134 12.15 19.12 -22.09
#